data_AF-A0A317INY0-F1
#
_entry.id   AF-A0A317INY0-F1
#
_cell.length_a   1.000
_cell.length_b   1.000
_cell.length_c   1.000
_cell.angle_alpha   90.00
_cell.angle_beta   90.00
_cell.angle_gamma   90.00
#
_symmetry.space_group_name_H-M   'P 1'
#
loop_
_entity.id
_entity.type
_entity.pdbx_description
1 polymer ?
#
loop_
_entity_poly.entity_id
_entity_poly.type
_entity_poly.pdbx_seq_one_letter_code
_entity_poly.pdbx_strand_id
1 'polypeptide(L)'
;MSNLEVRPEVGVRHHDGCFGRTTPNVIRPNRGKRRNRLHPLASWALATLASALNNPTSEESYRHSLKVVLVLSLLNDSLKAAIAAVVHDIGKAKIDPLVLYCPGQLTPEQRLLVESHANWTRIMLGERRFYGCFADVVEIASNHHEFGDGSGYPNHLTWKDLCPHTRDLTVADIAEALISDRIYRKAMSVAAALALMEELYLQPGKIDAGSFARLRLQAHHLKRIAPVTSLPVLYQSVTAVLEARSIQYEGLTGFQPRVPYDRFYGAAERPSLHWHTFNHVA
;
A
#
# COMPACT_ATOMS: atom_id res chain seq x y z
N MET A 1 -51.30 -63.19 -15.19
CA MET A 1 -51.68 -64.15 -14.14
C MET A 1 -50.96 -63.70 -12.87
N SER A 2 -51.59 -62.90 -12.02
CA SER A 2 -52.32 -63.34 -10.79
C SER A 2 -51.39 -64.13 -9.85
N ASN A 3 -51.20 -63.86 -8.56
CA ASN A 3 -51.98 -63.13 -7.56
C ASN A 3 -51.18 -63.06 -6.24
N LEU A 4 -51.58 -62.12 -5.36
CA LEU A 4 -51.69 -62.16 -3.87
C LEU A 4 -50.49 -62.62 -2.99
N GLU A 5 -49.98 -61.73 -2.11
CA GLU A 5 -50.24 -61.67 -0.63
C GLU A 5 -49.39 -62.69 0.18
N VAL A 6 -48.88 -62.50 1.41
CA VAL A 6 -48.97 -61.51 2.51
C VAL A 6 -47.76 -61.77 3.46
N ARG A 7 -47.35 -60.77 4.25
CA ARG A 7 -46.29 -60.81 5.29
C ARG A 7 -46.70 -61.60 6.55
N PRO A 8 -45.79 -61.90 7.50
CA PRO A 8 -45.57 -61.03 8.69
C PRO A 8 -44.08 -60.93 9.10
N GLU A 9 -43.56 -59.74 9.46
CA GLU A 9 -43.45 -59.12 10.80
C GLU A 9 -42.57 -59.82 11.84
N VAL A 10 -41.40 -59.22 12.11
CA VAL A 10 -40.75 -59.07 13.43
C VAL A 10 -39.95 -57.75 13.30
N GLY A 11 -40.25 -56.62 13.95
CA GLY A 11 -40.33 -56.41 15.39
C GLY A 11 -39.05 -55.72 15.87
N VAL A 12 -38.90 -54.40 15.66
CA VAL A 12 -37.80 -53.61 16.26
C VAL A 12 -38.36 -52.38 16.96
N ARG A 13 -37.97 -52.27 18.23
CA ARG A 13 -38.46 -51.35 19.26
C ARG A 13 -37.84 -49.96 19.12
N HIS A 14 -38.57 -49.00 19.66
CA HIS A 14 -38.21 -47.60 19.84
C HIS A 14 -36.83 -47.39 20.48
N HIS A 15 -36.06 -46.46 19.90
CA HIS A 15 -35.01 -45.72 20.59
C HIS A 15 -35.27 -44.22 20.39
N ASP A 16 -35.77 -43.59 21.45
CA ASP A 16 -35.64 -42.16 21.67
C ASP A 16 -34.17 -41.83 21.96
N GLY A 17 -33.62 -40.76 21.36
CA GLY A 17 -32.30 -40.26 21.77
C GLY A 17 -31.59 -39.35 20.78
N CYS A 18 -31.77 -38.04 20.96
CA CYS A 18 -30.80 -36.98 20.67
C CYS A 18 -30.34 -36.78 19.21
N PHE A 19 -30.99 -35.82 18.54
CA PHE A 19 -30.41 -35.03 17.45
C PHE A 19 -29.09 -34.37 17.90
N GLY A 20 -27.96 -34.95 17.49
CA GLY A 20 -26.64 -34.34 17.61
C GLY A 20 -26.54 -33.11 16.68
N ARG A 21 -26.82 -31.92 17.22
CA ARG A 21 -26.42 -30.67 16.58
C ARG A 21 -24.91 -30.55 16.68
N THR A 22 -24.18 -30.84 15.61
CA THR A 22 -22.81 -30.37 15.45
C THR A 22 -22.86 -28.86 15.24
N THR A 23 -22.79 -28.09 16.31
CA THR A 23 -22.49 -26.65 16.21
C THR A 23 -21.11 -26.52 15.56
N PRO A 24 -20.93 -25.66 14.53
CA PRO A 24 -19.59 -25.30 14.11
C PRO A 24 -18.88 -24.70 15.32
N ASN A 25 -17.63 -25.11 15.55
CA ASN A 25 -16.78 -24.57 16.59
C ASN A 25 -16.68 -23.06 16.40
N VAL A 26 -17.53 -22.31 17.10
CA VAL A 26 -17.43 -20.86 17.20
C VAL A 26 -16.21 -20.61 18.05
N ILE A 27 -15.07 -20.36 17.39
CA ILE A 27 -13.90 -19.77 18.02
C ILE A 27 -14.38 -18.44 18.61
N ARG A 28 -14.67 -18.43 19.92
CA ARG A 28 -15.00 -17.21 20.63
C ARG A 28 -13.76 -16.32 20.58
N PRO A 29 -13.84 -15.08 20.06
CA PRO A 29 -12.71 -14.18 20.12
C PRO A 29 -12.40 -13.94 21.60
N ASN A 30 -11.19 -14.34 22.00
CA ASN A 30 -10.65 -14.05 23.32
C ASN A 30 -10.63 -12.52 23.48
N ARG A 31 -11.57 -11.97 24.27
CA ARG A 31 -11.68 -10.53 24.60
C ARG A 31 -10.60 -10.11 25.61
N GLY A 32 -9.38 -10.59 25.43
CA GLY A 32 -8.21 -9.89 25.95
C GLY A 32 -8.03 -8.62 25.12
N LYS A 33 -7.70 -7.49 25.76
CA LYS A 33 -7.35 -6.24 25.07
C LYS A 33 -6.18 -6.50 24.10
N ARG A 34 -6.48 -6.91 22.86
CA ARG A 34 -5.50 -7.02 21.78
C ARG A 34 -5.04 -5.59 21.51
N ARG A 35 -3.86 -5.24 22.03
CA ARG A 35 -3.19 -4.00 21.62
C ARG A 35 -2.93 -4.16 20.13
N ASN A 36 -3.59 -3.36 19.30
CA ASN A 36 -3.19 -3.17 17.91
C ASN A 36 -1.69 -2.86 17.94
N ARG A 37 -0.87 -3.78 17.41
CA ARG A 37 0.55 -3.55 17.26
C ARG A 37 0.85 -3.50 15.78
N LEU A 38 1.59 -2.47 15.40
CA LEU A 38 2.11 -2.31 14.06
C LEU A 38 2.96 -3.54 13.70
N HIS A 39 2.70 -4.12 12.52
CA HIS A 39 3.49 -5.24 12.02
C HIS A 39 4.97 -4.82 11.86
N PRO A 40 5.96 -5.67 12.19
CA PRO A 40 7.38 -5.29 12.11
C PRO A 40 7.81 -4.72 10.75
N LEU A 41 7.31 -5.29 9.65
CA LEU A 41 7.57 -4.75 8.30
C LEU A 41 6.96 -3.36 8.09
N ALA A 42 5.78 -3.08 8.63
CA ALA A 42 5.16 -1.77 8.51
C ALA A 42 5.91 -0.71 9.33
N SER A 43 6.37 -1.09 10.53
CA SER A 43 7.26 -0.24 11.34
C SER A 43 8.58 0.06 10.61
N TRP A 44 9.18 -0.97 10.00
CA TRP A 44 10.39 -0.82 9.21
C TRP A 44 10.17 0.07 7.99
N ALA A 45 9.04 -0.08 7.29
CA ALA A 45 8.71 0.71 6.12
C ALA A 45 8.61 2.21 6.47
N LEU A 46 7.90 2.54 7.55
CA LEU A 46 7.80 3.92 8.04
C LEU A 46 9.16 4.50 8.42
N ALA A 47 9.98 3.73 9.14
CA ALA A 47 11.34 4.15 9.51
C ALA A 47 12.22 4.37 8.26
N THR A 48 12.09 3.51 7.26
CA THR A 48 12.85 3.61 5.99
C THR A 48 12.43 4.85 5.20
N LEU A 49 11.13 5.08 5.07
CA LEU A 49 10.59 6.26 4.41
C LEU A 49 11.05 7.54 5.12
N ALA A 50 10.90 7.60 6.44
CA ALA A 50 11.32 8.75 7.23
C ALA A 50 12.81 9.01 7.07
N SER A 51 13.64 7.99 7.16
CA SER A 51 15.08 8.20 7.04
C SER A 51 15.52 8.58 5.62
N ALA A 52 14.82 8.11 4.58
CA ALA A 52 15.16 8.41 3.20
C ALA A 52 14.70 9.81 2.74
N LEU A 53 13.51 10.25 3.18
CA LEU A 53 12.82 11.41 2.62
C LEU A 53 12.36 12.46 3.64
N ASN A 54 12.44 12.22 4.96
CA ASN A 54 12.02 13.19 5.97
C ASN A 54 13.14 14.19 6.29
N ASN A 55 13.50 15.01 5.31
CA ASN A 55 14.42 16.14 5.45
C ASN A 55 13.88 17.36 4.66
N PRO A 56 14.39 18.58 4.90
CA PRO A 56 13.85 19.79 4.28
C PRO A 56 13.84 19.78 2.75
N THR A 57 14.76 19.07 2.10
CA THR A 57 14.82 19.02 0.63
C THR A 57 13.87 17.99 0.04
N SER A 58 13.36 17.03 0.83
CA SER A 58 12.49 15.95 0.33
C SER A 58 11.18 15.77 1.09
N GLU A 59 10.83 16.76 1.92
CA GLU A 59 9.62 16.79 2.72
C GLU A 59 8.34 16.63 1.86
N GLU A 60 8.30 17.18 0.65
CA GLU A 60 7.17 17.00 -0.29
C GLU A 60 7.01 15.52 -0.68
N SER A 61 8.11 14.84 -1.05
CA SER A 61 8.11 13.42 -1.40
C SER A 61 7.73 12.53 -0.20
N TYR A 62 8.17 12.91 1.01
CA TYR A 62 7.74 12.25 2.25
C TYR A 62 6.23 12.38 2.48
N ARG A 63 5.66 13.58 2.27
CA ARG A 63 4.20 13.80 2.33
C ARG A 63 3.44 12.92 1.37
N HIS A 64 3.92 12.93 0.14
CA HIS A 64 3.31 12.26 -0.99
C HIS A 64 3.21 10.77 -0.69
N SER A 65 4.31 10.16 -0.26
CA SER A 65 4.33 8.74 0.17
C SER A 65 3.29 8.45 1.26
N LEU A 66 3.16 9.30 2.28
CA LEU A 66 2.14 9.12 3.33
C LEU A 66 0.72 9.25 2.79
N LYS A 67 0.45 10.25 1.94
CA LYS A 67 -0.87 10.46 1.35
C LYS A 67 -1.26 9.35 0.38
N VAL A 68 -0.30 8.79 -0.38
CA VAL A 68 -0.54 7.65 -1.27
C VAL A 68 -1.02 6.45 -0.47
N VAL A 69 -0.51 6.20 0.74
CA VAL A 69 -1.04 5.13 1.61
C VAL A 69 -2.50 5.37 1.98
N LEU A 70 -2.88 6.61 2.29
CA LEU A 70 -4.27 6.95 2.60
C LEU A 70 -5.19 6.80 1.38
N VAL A 71 -4.74 7.21 0.20
CA VAL A 71 -5.51 7.05 -1.05
C VAL A 71 -5.63 5.57 -1.41
N LEU A 72 -4.54 4.81 -1.37
CA LEU A 72 -4.55 3.36 -1.62
C LEU A 72 -5.50 2.64 -0.66
N SER A 73 -5.64 3.16 0.57
CA SER A 73 -6.52 2.54 1.57
C SER A 73 -8.01 2.54 1.18
N LEU A 74 -8.40 3.38 0.22
CA LEU A 74 -9.74 3.42 -0.35
C LEU A 74 -10.01 2.28 -1.36
N LEU A 75 -8.96 1.65 -1.87
CA LEU A 75 -9.03 0.69 -2.98
C LEU A 75 -8.62 -0.72 -2.59
N ASN A 76 -7.73 -0.81 -1.59
CA ASN A 76 -6.99 -2.01 -1.30
C ASN A 76 -6.70 -2.10 0.21
N ASP A 77 -7.15 -3.18 0.85
CA ASP A 77 -6.97 -3.44 2.29
C ASP A 77 -5.75 -4.29 2.65
N SER A 78 -4.94 -4.67 1.66
CA SER A 78 -3.73 -5.46 1.87
C SER A 78 -2.69 -4.68 2.66
N LEU A 79 -2.19 -5.27 3.75
CA LEU A 79 -1.04 -4.76 4.48
C LEU A 79 0.19 -4.68 3.57
N LYS A 80 0.40 -5.69 2.72
CA LYS A 80 1.50 -5.73 1.76
C LYS A 80 1.45 -4.54 0.81
N ALA A 81 0.28 -4.24 0.24
CA ALA A 81 0.13 -3.11 -0.66
C ALA A 81 0.37 -1.78 0.07
N ALA A 82 -0.11 -1.65 1.31
CA ALA A 82 0.14 -0.49 2.15
C ALA A 82 1.64 -0.31 2.45
N ILE A 83 2.36 -1.39 2.77
CA ILE A 83 3.82 -1.36 2.97
C ILE A 83 4.52 -0.91 1.69
N ALA A 84 4.16 -1.48 0.53
CA ALA A 84 4.73 -1.08 -0.75
C ALA A 84 4.47 0.40 -1.05
N ALA A 85 3.27 0.91 -0.75
CA ALA A 85 2.94 2.33 -0.87
C ALA A 85 3.78 3.23 0.04
N VAL A 86 4.11 2.81 1.27
CA VAL A 86 5.00 3.58 2.15
C VAL A 86 6.38 3.74 1.52
N VAL A 87 6.87 2.74 0.78
CA VAL A 87 8.25 2.70 0.28
C VAL A 87 8.39 2.86 -1.24
N HIS A 88 7.30 3.15 -1.97
CA HIS A 88 7.31 3.18 -3.44
C HIS A 88 8.32 4.18 -4.01
N ASP A 89 8.54 5.27 -3.28
CA ASP A 89 9.25 6.45 -3.72
C ASP A 89 10.63 6.65 -3.07
N ILE A 90 11.10 5.70 -2.27
CA ILE A 90 12.36 5.88 -1.51
C ILE A 90 13.58 6.07 -2.43
N GLY A 91 13.50 5.60 -3.67
CA GLY A 91 14.51 5.83 -4.69
C GLY A 91 14.71 7.31 -5.05
N LYS A 92 13.76 8.19 -4.73
CA LYS A 92 13.92 9.65 -4.90
C LYS A 92 15.09 10.20 -4.08
N ALA A 93 15.50 9.52 -3.01
CA ALA A 93 16.69 9.86 -2.23
C ALA A 93 18.02 9.71 -3.03
N LYS A 94 17.99 9.11 -4.22
CA LYS A 94 19.13 8.99 -5.13
C LYS A 94 19.08 9.96 -6.31
N ILE A 95 18.05 10.80 -6.40
CA ILE A 95 17.90 11.79 -7.46
C ILE A 95 18.37 13.14 -6.91
N ASP A 96 19.14 13.88 -7.72
CA ASP A 96 19.56 15.24 -7.36
C ASP A 96 18.33 16.12 -7.09
N PRO A 97 18.22 16.75 -5.91
CA PRO A 97 17.12 17.67 -5.59
C PRO A 97 16.94 18.79 -6.62
N LEU A 98 18.00 19.27 -7.26
CA LEU A 98 17.92 20.30 -8.30
C LEU A 98 17.19 19.83 -9.55
N VAL A 99 17.23 18.52 -9.83
CA VAL A 99 16.47 17.89 -10.92
C VAL A 99 15.06 17.55 -10.44
N LEU A 100 14.93 16.95 -9.27
CA LEU A 100 13.66 16.46 -8.74
C LEU A 100 12.65 17.59 -8.45
N TYR A 101 13.14 18.74 -7.98
CA TYR A 101 12.33 19.91 -7.62
C TYR A 101 12.54 21.07 -8.58
N CYS A 102 12.97 20.78 -9.82
CA CYS A 102 13.14 21.78 -10.86
C CYS A 102 11.79 22.45 -11.18
N PRO A 103 11.70 23.80 -11.14
CA PRO A 103 10.48 24.49 -11.54
C PRO A 103 10.30 24.43 -13.06
N GLY A 104 9.16 23.91 -13.52
CA GLY A 104 8.80 23.87 -14.94
C GLY A 104 8.81 22.46 -15.54
N GLN A 105 8.88 22.38 -16.87
CA GLN A 105 8.93 21.11 -17.57
C GLN A 105 10.35 20.54 -17.55
N LEU A 106 10.47 19.27 -17.16
CA LEU A 106 11.73 18.54 -17.25
C LEU A 106 12.14 18.36 -18.73
N THR A 107 13.42 18.53 -19.04
CA THR A 107 13.98 18.06 -20.31
C THR A 107 13.86 16.54 -20.42
N PRO A 108 13.97 15.94 -21.62
CA PRO A 108 13.98 14.48 -21.77
C PRO A 108 15.02 13.79 -20.89
N GLU A 109 16.21 14.37 -20.74
CA GLU A 109 17.30 13.83 -19.92
C GLU A 109 16.98 13.93 -18.42
N GLN A 110 16.45 15.07 -17.98
CA GLN A 110 16.00 15.25 -16.60
C GLN A 110 14.85 14.31 -16.25
N ARG A 111 13.93 14.08 -17.19
CA ARG A 111 12.85 13.11 -17.04
C ARG A 111 13.41 11.71 -16.80
N LEU A 112 14.34 11.24 -17.63
CA LEU A 112 14.97 9.92 -17.44
C LEU A 112 15.66 9.78 -16.08
N LEU A 113 16.31 10.86 -15.60
CA LEU A 113 16.88 10.88 -14.25
C LEU A 113 15.81 10.73 -13.17
N VAL A 114 14.71 11.49 -13.25
CA VAL A 114 13.61 11.36 -12.29
C VAL A 114 12.97 9.97 -12.36
N GLU A 115 12.69 9.44 -13.55
CA GLU A 115 12.11 8.10 -13.75
C GLU A 115 13.01 6.99 -13.17
N SER A 116 14.32 7.20 -13.12
CA SER A 116 15.26 6.24 -12.51
C SER A 116 15.02 5.98 -11.02
N HIS A 117 14.23 6.81 -10.32
CA HIS A 117 13.87 6.57 -8.92
C HIS A 117 13.16 5.21 -8.74
N ALA A 118 12.40 4.74 -9.73
CA ALA A 118 11.74 3.44 -9.68
C ALA A 118 12.77 2.29 -9.59
N ASN A 119 13.84 2.38 -10.38
CA ASN A 119 14.96 1.45 -10.33
C ASN A 119 15.75 1.58 -9.03
N TRP A 120 15.95 2.80 -8.52
CA TRP A 120 16.58 3.00 -7.22
C TRP A 120 15.76 2.42 -6.07
N THR A 121 14.43 2.55 -6.08
CA THR A 121 13.53 1.88 -5.14
C THR A 121 13.75 0.37 -5.20
N ARG A 122 13.79 -0.23 -6.40
CA ARG A 122 14.06 -1.67 -6.57
C ARG A 122 15.41 -2.07 -5.96
N ILE A 123 16.47 -1.32 -6.22
CA ILE A 123 17.81 -1.59 -5.69
C ILE A 123 17.82 -1.49 -4.16
N MET A 124 17.32 -0.38 -3.61
CA MET A 124 17.32 -0.10 -2.17
C MET A 124 16.47 -1.12 -1.38
N LEU A 125 15.38 -1.61 -1.97
CA LEU A 125 14.54 -2.64 -1.37
C LEU A 125 15.10 -4.06 -1.59
N GLY A 126 15.69 -4.34 -2.75
CA GLY A 126 16.16 -5.67 -3.17
C GLY A 126 17.33 -6.21 -2.36
N GLU A 127 18.08 -5.34 -1.69
CA GLU A 127 19.08 -5.76 -0.70
C GLU A 127 18.47 -6.41 0.55
N ARG A 128 17.16 -6.25 0.73
CA ARG A 128 16.40 -6.91 1.78
C ARG A 128 15.65 -8.08 1.20
N ARG A 129 15.62 -9.16 1.97
CA ARG A 129 14.85 -10.34 1.61
C ARG A 129 13.47 -10.24 2.24
N PHE A 130 12.50 -9.88 1.40
CA PHE A 130 11.09 -10.09 1.72
C PHE A 130 10.75 -11.57 1.47
N TYR A 131 9.89 -12.16 2.30
CA TYR A 131 9.54 -13.58 2.24
C TYR A 131 8.06 -13.80 2.45
N GLY A 132 7.60 -15.01 2.09
CA GLY A 132 6.22 -15.44 2.28
C GLY A 132 5.25 -14.51 1.53
N CYS A 133 4.19 -14.10 2.22
CA CYS A 133 3.16 -13.23 1.64
C CYS A 133 3.65 -11.81 1.26
N PHE A 134 4.87 -11.42 1.64
CA PHE A 134 5.47 -10.13 1.32
C PHE A 134 6.53 -10.18 0.21
N ALA A 135 6.79 -11.36 -0.38
CA ALA A 135 7.89 -11.56 -1.34
C ALA A 135 7.88 -10.59 -2.54
N ASP A 136 6.69 -10.11 -2.92
CA ASP A 136 6.41 -9.23 -4.05
C ASP A 136 6.34 -7.73 -3.70
N VAL A 137 6.69 -7.32 -2.47
CA VAL A 137 6.69 -5.89 -2.07
C VAL A 137 7.60 -5.05 -2.95
N VAL A 138 8.76 -5.60 -3.35
CA VAL A 138 9.75 -4.89 -4.17
C VAL A 138 9.18 -4.61 -5.55
N GLU A 139 8.54 -5.59 -6.19
CA GLU A 139 7.89 -5.43 -7.48
C GLU A 139 6.71 -4.47 -7.41
N ILE A 140 5.88 -4.55 -6.35
CA ILE A 140 4.76 -3.62 -6.18
C ILE A 140 5.27 -2.18 -6.08
N ALA A 141 6.26 -1.95 -5.23
CA ALA A 141 6.81 -0.62 -4.98
C ALA A 141 7.56 -0.06 -6.20
N SER A 142 8.38 -0.85 -6.89
CA SER A 142 9.21 -0.35 -8.00
C SER A 142 8.51 -0.26 -9.35
N ASN A 143 7.38 -0.95 -9.54
CA ASN A 143 6.63 -0.94 -10.79
C ASN A 143 5.39 -0.02 -10.72
N HIS A 144 5.28 0.86 -9.72
CA HIS A 144 4.09 1.69 -9.51
C HIS A 144 3.82 2.71 -10.63
N HIS A 145 4.81 2.98 -11.50
CA HIS A 145 4.67 3.82 -12.69
C HIS A 145 4.44 3.06 -14.00
N GLU A 146 4.24 1.74 -13.94
CA GLU A 146 3.84 0.96 -15.10
C GLU A 146 2.37 1.23 -15.47
N PHE A 147 2.04 1.13 -16.76
CA PHE A 147 0.69 1.30 -17.29
C PHE A 147 0.25 0.06 -18.06
N GLY A 148 -1.05 -0.21 -18.14
CA GLY A 148 -1.50 -1.48 -18.69
C GLY A 148 -1.35 -1.63 -20.20
N ASP A 149 -1.09 -0.53 -20.88
CA ASP A 149 -0.73 -0.45 -22.29
C ASP A 149 0.77 -0.62 -22.55
N GLY A 150 1.59 -0.81 -21.50
CA GLY A 150 3.05 -0.96 -21.61
C GLY A 150 3.82 0.35 -21.79
N SER A 151 3.14 1.50 -21.81
CA SER A 151 3.78 2.80 -21.98
C SER A 151 4.39 3.40 -20.71
N GLY A 152 4.17 2.74 -19.56
CA GLY A 152 4.77 3.11 -18.28
C GLY A 152 6.24 2.70 -18.19
N TYR A 153 6.81 2.83 -17.00
CA TYR A 153 8.23 2.55 -16.72
C TYR A 153 8.37 1.90 -15.33
N PRO A 154 9.52 1.24 -15.00
CA PRO A 154 10.79 1.18 -15.73
C PRO A 154 10.95 0.02 -16.72
N ASN A 155 10.05 -0.95 -16.72
CA ASN A 155 10.18 -2.21 -17.48
C ASN A 155 9.18 -2.34 -18.64
N HIS A 156 8.28 -1.37 -18.83
CA HIS A 156 7.27 -1.37 -19.89
C HIS A 156 6.31 -2.56 -19.82
N LEU A 157 5.88 -2.88 -18.60
CA LEU A 157 5.02 -4.02 -18.29
C LEU A 157 3.55 -3.71 -18.59
N THR A 158 2.77 -4.75 -18.91
CA THR A 158 1.33 -4.64 -19.08
C THR A 158 0.58 -5.09 -17.83
N TRP A 159 -0.74 -4.87 -17.78
CA TRP A 159 -1.55 -5.39 -16.66
C TRP A 159 -1.47 -6.90 -16.51
N LYS A 160 -1.18 -7.66 -17.57
CA LYS A 160 -1.01 -9.12 -17.47
C LYS A 160 0.22 -9.50 -16.64
N ASP A 161 1.23 -8.64 -16.60
CA ASP A 161 2.50 -8.85 -15.91
C ASP A 161 2.47 -8.32 -14.47
N LEU A 162 1.53 -7.41 -14.17
CA LEU A 162 1.43 -6.75 -12.87
C LEU A 162 0.35 -7.36 -11.98
N CYS A 163 0.71 -7.58 -10.72
CA CYS A 163 -0.23 -8.04 -9.72
C CYS A 163 -1.27 -6.94 -9.38
N PRO A 164 -2.44 -7.31 -8.85
CA PRO A 164 -3.49 -6.34 -8.51
C PRO A 164 -3.03 -5.23 -7.56
N HIS A 165 -2.10 -5.51 -6.66
CA HIS A 165 -1.58 -4.51 -5.72
C HIS A 165 -0.78 -3.40 -6.41
N THR A 166 0.00 -3.73 -7.44
CA THR A 166 0.72 -2.72 -8.23
C THR A 166 -0.26 -1.82 -8.96
N ARG A 167 -1.29 -2.41 -9.59
CA ARG A 167 -2.31 -1.64 -10.32
C ARG A 167 -3.07 -0.67 -9.41
N ASP A 168 -3.45 -1.13 -8.22
CA ASP A 168 -4.06 -0.26 -7.20
C ASP A 168 -3.13 0.86 -6.75
N LEU A 169 -1.84 0.56 -6.55
CA LEU A 169 -0.85 1.55 -6.17
C LEU A 169 -0.64 2.60 -7.27
N THR A 170 -0.55 2.19 -8.54
CA THR A 170 -0.47 3.13 -9.68
C THR A 170 -1.65 4.09 -9.70
N VAL A 171 -2.88 3.59 -9.55
CA VAL A 171 -4.08 4.44 -9.55
C VAL A 171 -4.11 5.36 -8.33
N ALA A 172 -3.70 4.88 -7.17
CA ALA A 172 -3.63 5.68 -5.94
C ALA A 172 -2.57 6.79 -6.04
N ASP A 173 -1.41 6.48 -6.62
CA ASP A 173 -0.31 7.42 -6.84
C ASP A 173 -0.71 8.56 -7.78
N ILE A 174 -1.30 8.24 -8.94
CA ILE A 174 -1.84 9.24 -9.88
C ILE A 174 -2.86 10.13 -9.19
N ALA A 175 -3.82 9.54 -8.47
CA ALA A 175 -4.89 10.28 -7.81
C ALA A 175 -4.33 11.26 -6.77
N GLU A 176 -3.41 10.80 -5.92
CA GLU A 176 -2.74 11.64 -4.93
C GLU A 176 -1.98 12.78 -5.63
N ALA A 177 -1.17 12.42 -6.64
CA ALA A 177 -0.33 13.36 -7.36
C ALA A 177 -1.14 14.51 -7.95
N LEU A 178 -2.36 14.24 -8.44
CA LEU A 178 -3.27 15.23 -9.03
C LEU A 178 -3.91 16.16 -8.00
N ILE A 179 -4.32 15.64 -6.84
CA ILE A 179 -5.06 16.38 -5.79
C ILE A 179 -4.17 17.05 -4.74
N SER A 180 -2.85 16.90 -4.86
CA SER A 180 -1.86 17.54 -3.99
C SER A 180 -1.17 18.72 -4.69
N ASP A 181 -0.84 19.75 -3.90
CA ASP A 181 0.01 20.84 -4.35
C ASP A 181 1.43 20.31 -4.60
N ARG A 182 2.05 20.79 -5.67
CA ARG A 182 3.45 20.55 -6.01
C ARG A 182 4.15 21.87 -6.27
N ILE A 183 5.49 21.91 -6.14
CA ILE A 183 6.30 23.13 -6.35
C ILE A 183 5.96 23.85 -7.67
N TYR A 184 5.70 23.09 -8.74
CA TYR A 184 5.40 23.62 -10.07
C TYR A 184 3.91 23.64 -10.44
N ARG A 185 3.00 23.12 -9.59
CA ARG A 185 1.58 22.96 -9.96
C ARG A 185 0.66 22.97 -8.74
N LYS A 186 -0.42 23.75 -8.80
CA LYS A 186 -1.48 23.71 -7.80
C LYS A 186 -2.30 22.42 -7.89
N ALA A 187 -2.78 21.96 -6.73
CA ALA A 187 -3.70 20.84 -6.63
C ALA A 187 -4.93 21.03 -7.53
N MET A 188 -5.34 19.96 -8.21
CA MET A 188 -6.65 19.93 -8.87
C MET A 188 -7.75 19.68 -7.84
N SER A 189 -8.95 20.17 -8.12
CA SER A 189 -10.12 19.70 -7.38
C SER A 189 -10.29 18.19 -7.60
N VAL A 190 -10.82 17.47 -6.60
CA VAL A 190 -11.07 16.03 -6.73
C VAL A 190 -11.93 15.71 -7.97
N ALA A 191 -12.89 16.56 -8.30
CA ALA A 191 -13.71 16.37 -9.50
C ALA A 191 -12.88 16.49 -10.79
N ALA A 192 -11.99 17.49 -10.88
CA ALA A 192 -11.13 17.67 -12.04
C ALA A 192 -10.07 16.55 -12.14
N ALA A 193 -9.51 16.10 -11.01
CA ALA A 193 -8.59 14.97 -10.98
C ALA A 193 -9.25 13.68 -11.48
N LEU A 194 -10.46 13.38 -11.01
CA LEU A 194 -11.22 12.21 -11.48
C LEU A 194 -11.61 12.30 -12.96
N ALA A 195 -11.93 13.51 -13.46
CA ALA A 195 -12.20 13.71 -14.88
C ALA A 195 -10.95 13.43 -15.75
N LEU A 196 -9.77 13.91 -15.34
CA LEU A 196 -8.52 13.60 -16.04
C LEU A 196 -8.19 12.11 -15.98
N MET A 197 -8.43 11.46 -14.82
CA MET A 197 -8.26 10.00 -14.71
C MET A 197 -9.27 9.24 -15.57
N GLU A 198 -10.48 9.76 -15.79
CA GLU A 198 -11.44 9.20 -16.74
C GLU A 198 -10.88 9.24 -18.16
N GLU A 199 -10.24 10.34 -18.57
CA GLU A 199 -9.58 10.44 -19.87
C GLU A 199 -8.45 9.41 -20.03
N LEU A 200 -7.68 9.16 -18.97
CA LEU A 200 -6.70 8.07 -18.95
C LEU A 200 -7.39 6.70 -19.04
N TYR A 201 -8.46 6.49 -18.30
CA TYR A 201 -9.23 5.23 -18.32
C TYR A 201 -9.82 4.92 -19.71
N LEU A 202 -10.25 5.95 -20.45
CA LEU A 202 -10.78 5.80 -21.79
C LEU A 202 -9.69 5.42 -22.82
N GLN A 203 -8.42 5.63 -22.51
CA GLN A 203 -7.32 5.10 -23.32
C GLN A 203 -7.22 3.59 -23.10
N PRO A 204 -7.28 2.75 -24.16
CA PRO A 204 -7.35 1.30 -24.02
C PRO A 204 -6.26 0.71 -23.13
N GLY A 205 -6.67 0.21 -21.96
CA GLY A 205 -5.78 -0.49 -21.03
C GLY A 205 -4.82 0.39 -20.24
N LYS A 206 -4.89 1.73 -20.32
CA LYS A 206 -3.91 2.63 -19.68
C LYS A 206 -3.90 2.51 -18.15
N ILE A 207 -5.06 2.74 -17.52
CA ILE A 207 -5.24 2.57 -16.07
C ILE A 207 -6.17 1.39 -15.76
N ASP A 208 -6.00 0.72 -14.61
CA ASP A 208 -6.84 -0.43 -14.27
C ASP A 208 -8.28 0.00 -13.94
N ALA A 209 -9.24 -0.56 -14.69
CA ALA A 209 -10.65 -0.22 -14.60
C ALA A 209 -11.25 -0.48 -13.21
N GLY A 210 -10.86 -1.59 -12.57
CA GLY A 210 -11.36 -1.99 -11.27
C GLY A 210 -10.85 -1.07 -10.16
N SER A 211 -9.55 -0.76 -10.20
CA SER A 211 -8.91 0.19 -9.28
C SER A 211 -9.52 1.59 -9.41
N PHE A 212 -9.68 2.09 -10.63
CA PHE A 212 -10.27 3.40 -10.87
C PHE A 212 -11.74 3.48 -10.47
N ALA A 213 -12.55 2.45 -10.75
CA ALA A 213 -13.94 2.39 -10.32
C ALA A 213 -14.08 2.44 -8.79
N ARG A 214 -13.25 1.66 -8.06
CA ARG A 214 -13.22 1.71 -6.59
C ARG A 214 -12.86 3.12 -6.08
N LEU A 215 -11.91 3.79 -6.73
CA LEU A 215 -11.49 5.14 -6.35
C LEU A 215 -12.60 6.16 -6.54
N ARG A 216 -13.27 6.09 -7.69
CA ARG A 216 -14.37 6.98 -8.05
C ARG A 216 -15.54 6.85 -7.07
N LEU A 217 -15.87 5.64 -6.61
CA LEU A 217 -16.88 5.43 -5.58
C LEU A 217 -16.51 6.08 -4.23
N GLN A 218 -15.22 6.21 -3.94
CA GLN A 218 -14.70 6.80 -2.70
C GLN A 218 -14.31 8.28 -2.85
N ALA A 219 -14.80 8.98 -3.89
CA ALA A 219 -14.45 10.38 -4.16
C ALA A 219 -14.67 11.33 -2.96
N HIS A 220 -15.65 11.06 -2.11
CA HIS A 220 -15.90 11.86 -0.91
C HIS A 220 -14.79 11.73 0.14
N HIS A 221 -14.13 10.58 0.25
CA HIS A 221 -12.94 10.42 1.09
C HIS A 221 -11.72 11.11 0.49
N LEU A 222 -11.56 11.13 -0.83
CA LEU A 222 -10.50 11.92 -1.48
C LEU A 222 -10.62 13.40 -1.12
N LYS A 223 -11.84 13.96 -1.08
CA LYS A 223 -12.07 15.35 -0.64
C LYS A 223 -11.63 15.61 0.79
N ARG A 224 -11.62 14.58 1.65
CA ARG A 224 -11.12 14.66 3.03
C ARG A 224 -9.62 14.50 3.13
N ILE A 225 -9.00 13.70 2.26
CA ILE A 225 -7.55 13.45 2.24
C ILE A 225 -6.80 14.62 1.57
N ALA A 226 -7.33 15.17 0.47
CA ALA A 226 -6.70 16.23 -0.31
C ALA A 226 -6.16 17.40 0.53
N PRO A 227 -6.92 18.01 1.47
CA PRO A 227 -6.45 19.17 2.24
C PRO A 227 -5.47 18.82 3.37
N VAL A 228 -5.22 17.55 3.68
CA VAL A 228 -4.35 17.17 4.80
C VAL A 228 -2.90 17.35 4.40
N THR A 229 -2.23 18.33 5.02
CA THR A 229 -0.82 18.67 4.78
C THR A 229 0.08 18.53 6.00
N SER A 230 -0.50 18.43 7.19
CA SER A 230 0.23 18.30 8.46
C SER A 230 0.91 16.93 8.54
N LEU A 231 2.25 16.92 8.59
CA LEU A 231 3.05 15.70 8.69
C LEU A 231 2.70 14.84 9.91
N PRO A 232 2.54 15.39 11.14
CA PRO A 232 2.10 14.60 12.29
C PRO A 232 0.75 13.91 12.07
N VAL A 233 -0.22 14.61 11.48
CA VAL A 233 -1.56 14.06 11.20
C VAL A 233 -1.49 12.97 10.15
N LEU A 234 -0.73 13.18 9.08
CA LEU A 234 -0.52 12.16 8.04
C LEU A 234 0.16 10.92 8.61
N TYR A 235 1.25 11.10 9.35
CA TYR A 235 1.99 9.99 9.96
C TYR A 235 1.12 9.18 10.92
N GLN A 236 0.34 9.85 11.77
CA GLN A 236 -0.60 9.20 12.68
C GLN A 236 -1.70 8.44 11.92
N SER A 237 -2.26 9.05 10.88
CA SER A 237 -3.32 8.42 10.06
C SER A 237 -2.81 7.18 9.33
N VAL A 238 -1.61 7.27 8.75
CA VAL A 238 -0.96 6.14 8.08
C VAL A 238 -0.62 5.02 9.06
N THR A 239 -0.12 5.37 10.25
CA THR A 239 0.17 4.39 11.29
C THR A 239 -1.11 3.64 11.70
N ALA A 240 -2.24 4.35 11.87
CA ALA A 240 -3.52 3.72 12.18
C ALA A 240 -4.01 2.78 11.06
N VAL A 241 -3.85 3.16 9.79
CA VAL A 241 -4.15 2.29 8.64
C VAL A 241 -3.31 1.01 8.67
N LEU A 242 -2.01 1.14 8.91
CA LEU A 242 -1.09 0.01 8.96
C LEU A 242 -1.37 -0.90 10.17
N GLU A 243 -1.67 -0.34 11.33
CA GLU A 243 -2.06 -1.10 12.53
C GLU A 243 -3.35 -1.90 12.31
N ALA A 244 -4.38 -1.28 11.74
CA ALA A 244 -5.65 -1.97 11.46
C ALA A 244 -5.46 -3.17 10.52
N ARG A 245 -4.54 -3.05 9.55
CA ARG A 245 -4.20 -4.12 8.58
C ARG A 245 -3.23 -5.15 9.15
N SER A 246 -2.48 -4.80 10.19
CA SER A 246 -1.50 -5.69 10.85
C SER A 246 -2.14 -6.86 11.58
N ILE A 247 -3.39 -6.69 12.05
CA ILE A 247 -4.13 -7.72 12.80
C ILE A 247 -4.27 -9.02 12.00
N GLN A 248 -4.42 -8.94 10.69
CA GLN A 248 -4.57 -10.11 9.81
C GLN A 248 -3.28 -10.91 9.62
N TYR A 249 -2.12 -10.33 9.95
CA TYR A 249 -0.79 -10.90 9.69
C TYR A 249 -0.04 -11.22 10.99
N GLU A 250 -0.72 -11.19 12.15
CA GLU A 250 -0.12 -11.57 13.43
C GLU A 250 0.48 -12.99 13.36
N GLY A 251 1.77 -13.11 13.67
CA GLY A 251 2.49 -14.40 13.68
C GLY A 251 3.16 -14.79 12.36
N LEU A 252 2.90 -14.08 11.26
CA LEU A 252 3.58 -14.31 9.97
C LEU A 252 4.88 -13.51 9.89
N THR A 253 5.90 -13.92 10.64
CA THR A 253 7.21 -13.24 10.65
C THR A 253 8.18 -13.88 9.66
N GLY A 254 8.05 -13.53 8.38
CA GLY A 254 9.08 -13.84 7.37
C GLY A 254 10.24 -12.83 7.37
N PHE A 255 10.19 -11.76 8.17
CA PHE A 255 11.16 -10.67 8.09
C PHE A 255 12.45 -10.95 8.85
N GLN A 256 13.59 -10.85 8.16
CA GLN A 256 14.94 -10.94 8.73
C GLN A 256 15.71 -9.66 8.38
N PRO A 257 15.87 -8.69 9.30
CA PRO A 257 16.69 -7.50 9.04
C PRO A 257 18.17 -7.91 9.01
N ARG A 258 18.74 -8.10 7.82
CA ARG A 258 20.17 -8.45 7.66
C ARG A 258 21.09 -7.27 7.33
N VAL A 259 20.55 -6.09 7.04
CA VAL A 259 21.38 -4.94 6.62
C VAL A 259 21.02 -3.71 7.47
N PRO A 260 21.97 -3.22 8.30
CA PRO A 260 21.87 -1.91 8.93
C PRO A 260 21.72 -0.85 7.85
N TYR A 261 20.87 0.13 8.13
CA TYR A 261 20.55 1.26 7.25
C TYR A 261 21.81 2.09 6.86
N ASP A 262 22.88 1.98 7.65
CA ASP A 262 24.09 2.79 7.62
C ASP A 262 25.02 2.56 6.40
N ARG A 263 24.73 1.59 5.52
CA ARG A 263 25.59 1.30 4.36
C ARG A 263 25.41 2.26 3.19
N PHE A 264 24.33 3.06 3.17
CA PHE A 264 23.98 3.94 2.04
C PHE A 264 24.33 5.40 2.20
N TYR A 265 24.66 5.82 3.43
CA TYR A 265 24.95 7.21 3.77
C TYR A 265 26.36 7.27 4.37
N GLY A 266 27.21 8.12 3.80
CA GLY A 266 28.54 8.38 4.35
C GLY A 266 28.40 8.82 5.81
N ALA A 267 29.36 8.45 6.66
CA ALA A 267 29.34 8.67 8.10
C ALA A 267 29.22 10.15 8.57
N ALA A 268 29.09 11.11 7.65
CA ALA A 268 29.14 12.55 7.89
C ALA A 268 27.77 13.23 8.13
N GLU A 269 26.64 12.56 7.91
CA GLU A 269 25.31 13.15 8.16
C GLU A 269 24.51 12.30 9.13
N ARG A 270 24.90 12.32 10.41
CA ARG A 270 24.03 11.86 11.49
C ARG A 270 23.17 13.05 11.94
N PRO A 271 21.87 13.15 11.62
CA PRO A 271 20.99 13.91 12.47
C PRO A 271 20.91 13.16 13.81
N SER A 272 21.15 13.86 14.90
CA SER A 272 20.94 13.35 16.26
C SER A 272 19.47 12.97 16.43
N LEU A 273 19.15 11.70 16.19
CA LEU A 273 17.85 11.11 16.49
C LEU A 273 17.71 10.96 18.01
N HIS A 274 17.28 12.02 18.68
CA HIS A 274 16.76 11.93 20.04
C HIS A 274 15.35 11.32 20.01
N TRP A 275 15.27 9.99 20.10
CA TRP A 275 14.03 9.21 20.20
C TRP A 275 13.30 9.31 21.56
N HIS A 276 13.47 10.40 22.31
CA HIS A 276 12.95 10.50 23.68
C HIS A 276 12.25 11.84 23.98
N THR A 277 11.24 12.24 23.21
CA THR A 277 10.30 13.30 23.66
C THR A 277 8.98 13.30 22.87
N PHE A 278 8.25 12.17 22.83
CA PHE A 278 6.82 12.20 22.46
C PHE A 278 5.98 11.20 23.28
N ASN A 279 6.32 11.05 24.56
CA ASN A 279 5.37 10.62 25.59
C ASN A 279 5.28 11.75 26.60
N HIS A 280 4.06 12.24 26.84
CA HIS A 280 3.65 13.36 27.71
C HIS A 280 3.30 14.67 27.00
N VAL A 281 2.13 14.70 26.36
CA VAL A 281 1.14 15.76 26.61
C VAL A 281 -0.24 15.09 26.64
N ALA A 282 -0.75 14.92 27.85
CA ALA A 282 -2.18 14.88 28.17
C ALA A 282 -2.57 16.25 28.69
#